data_AF-A0A532AL95-F1
#
_entry.id   AF-A0A532AL95-F1
#
_cell.length_a   1.000
_cell.length_b   1.000
_cell.length_c   1.000
_cell.angle_alpha   90.00
_cell.angle_beta   90.00
_cell.angle_gamma   90.00
#
_symmetry.space_group_name_H-M   'P 1'
#
loop_
_entity.id
_entity.type
_entity.pdbx_description
1 polymer ?
#
loop_
_entity_poly.entity_id
_entity_poly.type
_entity_poly.pdbx_seq_one_letter_code
_entity_poly.pdbx_strand_id
1 'polypeptide(L)' 'MALHFERSEFDARRDRLMIEIAEKKLDAVLLFAQESMYWLTGYD' A
#
# COMPACT_ATOMS: atom_id res chain seq x y z
N MET A 1 8.90 -5.23 16.12
CA MET A 1 7.59 -4.56 16.09
C MET A 1 6.56 -5.58 15.64
N ALA A 2 5.49 -5.76 16.42
CA ALA A 2 4.35 -6.55 15.95
C ALA A 2 3.76 -5.83 14.73
N LEU A 3 3.48 -6.56 13.66
CA LEU A 3 2.76 -5.97 12.53
C LEU A 3 1.40 -5.47 13.05
N HIS A 4 1.06 -4.22 12.75
CA HIS A 4 -0.21 -3.63 13.19
C HIS A 4 -1.44 -4.28 12.53
N PHE A 5 -1.22 -4.98 11.42
CA PHE A 5 -2.20 -5.74 10.66
C PHE A 5 -1.61 -7.11 10.28
N GLU A 6 -2.47 -8.06 9.96
CA GLU A 6 -2.05 -9.34 9.38
C GLU A 6 -1.41 -9.14 8.01
N ARG A 7 -0.45 -10.01 7.63
CA ARG A 7 0.21 -9.91 6.32
C ARG A 7 -0.78 -9.93 5.15
N SER A 8 -1.82 -10.75 5.26
CA SER A 8 -2.89 -10.85 4.26
C SER A 8 -3.63 -9.54 4.03
N GLU A 9 -3.71 -8.68 5.05
CA GLU A 9 -4.35 -7.37 4.91
C GLU A 9 -3.48 -6.40 4.12
N PHE A 10 -2.16 -6.40 4.34
CA PHE A 10 -1.24 -5.61 3.52
C PHE A 10 -1.26 -6.06 2.06
N ASP A 11 -1.31 -7.37 1.80
CA ASP A 11 -1.45 -7.91 0.44
C ASP A 11 -2.74 -7.41 -0.23
N ALA A 12 -3.89 -7.47 0.47
CA ALA A 12 -5.16 -6.98 -0.08
C ALA A 12 -5.13 -5.47 -0.38
N ARG A 13 -4.49 -4.66 0.48
CA ARG A 13 -4.33 -3.22 0.27
C ARG A 13 -3.44 -2.92 -0.94
N ARG A 14 -2.32 -3.63 -1.08
CA ARG A 14 -1.44 -3.53 -2.24
C ARG A 14 -2.17 -3.90 -3.52
N ASP A 15 -2.91 -5.01 -3.53
CA ASP A 15 -3.62 -5.47 -4.71
C ASP A 15 -4.68 -4.46 -5.16
N ARG A 16 -5.41 -3.85 -4.21
CA ARG A 16 -6.32 -2.74 -4.50
C ARG A 16 -5.61 -1.53 -5.10
N LEU A 17 -4.44 -1.14 -4.57
CA LEU A 17 -3.64 -0.06 -5.13
C LEU A 17 -3.21 -0.37 -6.57
N MET A 18 -2.79 -1.61 -6.86
CA MET A 18 -2.37 -2.01 -8.21
C MET A 18 -3.53 -1.95 -9.22
N ILE A 19 -4.74 -2.33 -8.81
CA ILE A 19 -5.94 -2.19 -9.65
C ILE A 19 -6.19 -0.73 -10.00
N GLU A 20 -6.17 0.17 -9.01
CA GLU A 20 -6.40 1.61 -9.21
C GLU A 20 -5.30 2.25 -10.10
N ILE A 21 -4.04 1.84 -9.93
CA ILE A 21 -2.92 2.27 -10.77
C ILE A 21 -3.16 1.87 -12.24
N ALA A 22 -3.57 0.61 -12.47
CA ALA A 22 -3.86 0.11 -13.81
C ALA A 22 -5.07 0.83 -14.45
N GLU A 23 -6.16 1.03 -13.69
CA GLU A 23 -7.34 1.75 -14.16
C GLU A 23 -7.03 3.21 -14.55
N LYS A 24 -6.11 3.84 -13.82
CA LYS A 24 -5.63 5.20 -14.10
C LYS A 24 -4.54 5.27 -15.17
N LYS A 25 -4.14 4.13 -15.75
CA LYS A 25 -3.04 4.02 -16.74
C LYS A 25 -1.72 4.61 -16.23
N LEU A 26 -1.42 4.36 -14.96
CA LEU A 26 -0.17 4.74 -14.33
C LEU A 26 0.75 3.52 -14.27
N ASP A 27 2.05 3.73 -14.47
CA ASP A 27 3.04 2.65 -14.35
C ASP A 27 3.62 2.55 -12.93
N ALA A 28 3.60 3.65 -12.17
CA ALA A 28 4.15 3.73 -10.82
C ALA A 28 3.54 4.85 -9.99
N VAL A 29 3.68 4.75 -8.66
CA VAL A 29 3.35 5.79 -7.69
C VAL A 29 4.53 5.98 -6.74
N LEU A 30 4.90 7.23 -6.48
CA LEU A 30 5.84 7.62 -5.44
C LEU A 30 5.05 8.14 -4.23
N LEU A 31 5.25 7.51 -3.08
CA LEU A 31 4.57 7.87 -1.83
C LEU A 31 5.50 8.71 -0.95
N PHE A 32 5.01 9.86 -0.51
CA PHE A 32 5.75 10.77 0.38
C PHE A 32 5.05 11.00 1.73
N ALA A 33 3.75 10.70 1.82
CA ALA A 33 3.00 10.81 3.07
C ALA A 33 3.32 9.61 3.98
N GLN A 34 3.80 9.87 5.19
CA GLN A 34 4.18 8.82 6.15
C GLN A 34 2.99 7.91 6.47
N GLU A 35 1.79 8.47 6.62
CA GLU A 35 0.57 7.70 6.89
C GLU A 35 0.23 6.73 5.76
N SER A 36 0.53 7.11 4.50
CA SER A 36 0.34 6.23 3.35
C SER A 36 1.37 5.10 3.31
N MET A 37 2.62 5.39 3.67
CA MET A 37 3.67 4.38 3.79
C MET A 37 3.30 3.38 4.90
N TYR A 38 2.94 3.87 6.08
CA TYR A 38 2.50 3.03 7.19
C TYR A 38 1.29 2.17 6.83
N TRP A 39 0.27 2.75 6.19
CA TRP A 39 -0.93 2.02 5.79
C TRP A 39 -0.64 0.91 4.77
N LEU A 40 0.28 1.14 3.82
CA LEU A 40 0.55 0.21 2.74
C LEU A 40 1.60 -0.86 3.10
N THR A 41 2.59 -0.51 3.94
CA THR A 41 3.75 -1.38 4.20
C THR A 41 3.98 -1.69 5.68
N GLY A 42 3.30 -0.98 6.59
CA GLY A 42 3.57 -1.04 8.03
C GLY A 42 4.90 -0.39 8.43
N TYR A 43 5.51 0.39 7.54
CA TYR A 43 6.70 1.18 7.83
C TYR A 43 6.35 2.35 8.76
N ASP A 44 7.06 2.43 9.88
CA ASP A 44 7.04 3.53 10.83
C ASP A 44 8.37 4.30 10.70
#